data_AF-A0A6H1ZNJ0-F1
#
_entry.id   AF-A0A6H1ZNJ0-F1
#
_cell.length_a   1.000
_cell.length_b   1.000
_cell.length_c   1.000
_cell.angle_alpha   90.00
_cell.angle_beta   90.00
_cell.angle_gamma   90.00
#
_symmetry.space_group_name_H-M   'P 1'
#
loop_
_entity.id
_entity.type
_entity.pdbx_description
1 polymer ?
#
loop_
_entity_poly.entity_id
_entity_poly.type
_entity_poly.pdbx_seq_one_letter_code
_entity_poly.pdbx_strand_id
1 'polypeptide(L)'
;MQVYEPMAGIAKFDVADEPTWAKCRKNNEDNDYGKCCLRYASRWASLMDARIVTGEKLEEIAGSTSHEADTEGITGFMYGAAVAMLASCWRHGEALRRWHNLDTQLCNEGEKANESGRILNPAMLNIG
;
A
#
# COMPACT_ATOMS: atom_id res chain seq x y z
N MET A 1 25.58 16.90 9.86
CA MET A 1 25.14 15.63 9.25
C MET A 1 23.82 15.28 9.90
N GLN A 2 22.71 15.44 9.19
CA GLN A 2 21.38 15.19 9.75
C GLN A 2 21.21 13.67 9.82
N VAL A 3 21.37 13.12 11.01
CA VAL A 3 21.04 11.74 11.31
C VAL A 3 19.52 11.62 11.20
N TYR A 4 19.05 10.95 10.15
CA TYR A 4 17.64 10.58 10.03
C TYR A 4 17.31 9.66 11.20
N GLU A 5 16.48 10.15 12.13
CA GLU A 5 15.92 9.29 13.17
C GLU A 5 15.07 8.19 12.50
N PRO A 6 15.12 6.94 12.99
CA PRO A 6 14.20 5.92 12.53
C PRO A 6 12.77 6.40 12.82
N MET A 7 11.99 6.66 11.76
CA MET A 7 10.62 7.15 11.91
C MET A 7 9.81 6.17 12.77
N ALA A 8 9.40 6.64 13.95
CA ALA A 8 8.56 5.88 14.86
C ALA A 8 7.28 5.42 14.15
N GLY A 9 6.95 4.14 14.27
CA GLY A 9 5.73 3.55 13.71
C GLY A 9 5.85 2.98 12.30
N ILE A 10 7.04 2.94 11.68
CA ILE A 10 7.26 2.15 10.46
C ILE A 10 7.45 0.67 10.82
N ALA A 11 6.48 -0.16 10.48
CA ALA A 11 6.55 -1.60 10.72
C ALA A 11 7.54 -2.27 9.74
N LYS A 12 8.10 -3.42 10.12
CA LYS A 12 8.95 -4.23 9.24
C LYS A 12 8.09 -5.10 8.33
N PHE A 13 8.45 -5.16 7.06
CA PHE A 13 7.82 -5.97 6.02
C PHE A 13 8.86 -6.35 4.96
N ASP A 14 8.55 -7.29 4.07
CA ASP A 14 9.48 -7.87 3.09
C ASP A 14 9.68 -6.96 1.86
N VAL A 15 10.45 -5.90 2.05
CA VAL A 15 10.84 -4.96 0.99
C VAL A 15 11.72 -5.66 -0.04
N ALA A 16 11.25 -5.73 -1.29
CA ALA A 16 11.99 -6.28 -2.42
C ALA A 16 12.88 -5.24 -3.12
N ASP A 17 12.50 -3.95 -3.09
CA ASP A 17 13.28 -2.83 -3.64
C ASP A 17 13.49 -1.74 -2.58
N GLU A 18 14.59 -1.88 -1.84
CA GLU A 18 15.01 -0.97 -0.78
C GLU A 18 15.26 0.48 -1.27
N PRO A 19 15.96 0.72 -2.40
CA PRO A 19 16.07 2.06 -2.99
C PRO A 19 14.72 2.74 -3.25
N THR A 20 13.75 2.00 -3.81
CA THR A 20 12.42 2.55 -4.07
C THR A 20 11.69 2.85 -2.77
N TRP A 21 11.74 1.97 -1.77
CA TRP A 21 11.16 2.25 -0.45
C TRP A 21 11.82 3.45 0.24
N ALA A 22 13.14 3.59 0.17
CA ALA A 22 13.86 4.73 0.72
C ALA A 22 13.43 6.05 0.06
N LYS A 23 13.22 6.05 -1.27
CA LYS A 23 12.68 7.20 -2.00
C LYS A 23 11.25 7.53 -1.57
N CYS A 24 10.38 6.52 -1.41
CA CYS A 24 9.02 6.71 -0.90
C CYS A 24 9.03 7.36 0.49
N ARG A 25 9.88 6.89 1.41
CA ARG A 25 10.02 7.51 2.74
C ARG A 25 10.44 8.97 2.64
N LYS A 26 11.49 9.24 1.88
CA LYS A 26 12.01 10.61 1.70
C LYS A 26 10.96 11.58 1.17
N ASN A 27 10.12 11.13 0.24
CA ASN A 27 9.09 12.00 -0.36
C ASN A 27 7.90 12.28 0.58
N ASN A 28 7.77 11.54 1.68
CA ASN A 28 6.57 11.56 2.53
C ASN A 28 6.89 11.89 4.01
N GLU A 29 8.16 12.07 4.38
CA GLU A 29 8.57 12.28 5.78
C GLU A 29 8.48 13.72 6.27
N ASP A 30 8.22 14.69 5.39
CA ASP A 30 8.26 16.12 5.75
C ASP A 30 6.97 16.63 6.43
N ASN A 31 5.87 15.88 6.35
CA ASN A 31 4.58 16.28 6.94
C ASN A 31 3.80 15.09 7.50
N ASP A 32 2.85 15.36 8.39
CA ASP A 32 2.11 14.31 9.09
C ASP A 32 1.21 13.48 8.15
N TYR A 33 0.72 14.09 7.08
CA TYR A 33 -0.09 13.42 6.06
C TYR A 33 0.69 12.31 5.35
N GLY A 34 1.88 12.64 4.84
CA GLY A 34 2.79 11.68 4.20
C GLY A 34 3.30 10.63 5.19
N LYS A 35 3.66 11.03 6.41
CA LYS A 35 4.08 10.08 7.46
C LYS A 35 2.98 9.09 7.79
N CYS A 36 1.72 9.53 7.82
CA CYS A 36 0.59 8.64 8.03
C CYS A 36 0.45 7.61 6.89
N CYS A 37 0.63 8.02 5.62
CA CYS A 37 0.68 7.08 4.50
C CYS A 37 1.79 6.01 4.68
N LEU A 38 2.99 6.41 5.13
CA LEU A 38 4.10 5.49 5.36
C LEU A 38 3.83 4.49 6.49
N ARG A 39 3.28 4.97 7.63
CA ARG A 39 2.91 4.12 8.76
C ARG A 39 1.81 3.13 8.37
N TYR A 40 0.76 3.61 7.71
CA TYR A 40 -0.31 2.76 7.21
C TYR A 40 0.22 1.70 6.23
N ALA A 41 0.97 2.10 5.20
CA ALA A 41 1.51 1.16 4.21
C ALA A 41 2.37 0.08 4.85
N SER A 42 3.30 0.47 5.74
CA SER A 42 4.19 -0.48 6.41
C SER A 42 3.44 -1.43 7.36
N ARG A 43 2.45 -0.94 8.13
CA ARG A 43 1.61 -1.79 8.98
C ARG A 43 0.81 -2.79 8.16
N TRP A 44 0.19 -2.33 7.08
CA TRP A 44 -0.62 -3.18 6.22
C TRP A 44 0.21 -4.30 5.59
N ALA A 45 1.37 -3.98 5.02
CA ALA A 45 2.28 -4.99 4.49
C ALA A 45 2.77 -5.97 5.58
N SER A 46 3.12 -5.46 6.77
CA SER A 46 3.56 -6.29 7.90
C SER A 46 2.49 -7.29 8.36
N LEU A 47 1.23 -6.86 8.45
CA LEU A 47 0.11 -7.73 8.79
C LEU A 47 -0.13 -8.80 7.72
N MET A 48 -0.03 -8.43 6.44
CA MET A 48 -0.17 -9.39 5.34
C MET A 48 0.99 -10.40 5.32
N ASP A 49 2.24 -9.96 5.47
CA ASP A 49 3.41 -10.85 5.53
C ASP A 49 3.26 -11.90 6.63
N ALA A 50 2.79 -11.51 7.82
CA ALA A 50 2.58 -12.42 8.94
C ALA A 50 1.59 -13.55 8.62
N ARG A 51 0.52 -13.26 7.88
CA ARG A 51 -0.51 -14.23 7.45
C ARG A 51 -0.10 -15.04 6.21
N ILE A 52 0.62 -14.43 5.29
CA ILE A 52 1.17 -15.11 4.10
C ILE A 52 2.16 -16.20 4.52
N VAL A 53 3.01 -15.93 5.54
CA VAL A 53 3.94 -16.93 6.09
C VAL A 53 3.21 -18.14 6.69
N THR A 54 1.99 -17.97 7.19
CA THR A 54 1.14 -19.07 7.66
C THR A 54 0.33 -19.76 6.56
N GLY A 55 0.50 -19.35 5.30
CA GLY A 55 -0.08 -19.98 4.12
C GLY A 55 -1.40 -19.37 3.64
N GLU A 56 -1.84 -18.24 4.21
CA GLU A 56 -3.03 -17.52 3.74
C GLU A 56 -2.74 -16.81 2.42
N LYS A 57 -3.77 -16.67 1.57
CA LYS A 57 -3.63 -15.98 0.28
C LYS A 57 -3.86 -14.48 0.44
N LEU A 58 -3.10 -13.68 -0.30
CA LEU A 58 -3.19 -12.22 -0.25
C LEU A 58 -4.61 -11.73 -0.52
N GLU A 59 -5.32 -12.31 -1.51
CA GLU A 59 -6.64 -11.83 -1.91
C GLU A 59 -7.71 -12.04 -0.83
N GLU A 60 -7.49 -13.00 0.08
CA GLU A 60 -8.41 -13.32 1.17
C GLU A 60 -8.18 -12.41 2.39
N ILE A 61 -6.96 -11.87 2.55
CA ILE A 61 -6.56 -11.12 3.75
C ILE A 61 -6.37 -9.61 3.51
N ALA A 62 -6.17 -9.17 2.26
CA ALA A 62 -5.78 -7.79 1.96
C ALA A 62 -6.79 -6.76 2.49
N GLY A 63 -8.09 -7.01 2.33
CA GLY A 63 -9.15 -6.12 2.83
C GLY A 63 -9.23 -6.05 4.36
N SER A 64 -9.19 -7.19 5.06
CA SER A 64 -9.27 -7.21 6.53
C SER A 64 -8.02 -6.59 7.18
N THR A 65 -6.83 -6.93 6.68
CA THR A 65 -5.57 -6.34 7.16
C THR A 65 -5.43 -4.86 6.82
N SER A 66 -6.04 -4.38 5.73
CA SER A 66 -6.13 -2.96 5.41
C SER A 66 -6.90 -2.21 6.49
N HIS A 67 -8.06 -2.73 6.90
CA HIS A 67 -8.85 -2.15 7.97
C HIS A 67 -8.13 -2.17 9.32
N GLU A 68 -7.45 -3.28 9.65
CA GLU A 68 -6.64 -3.39 10.88
C GLU A 68 -5.44 -2.42 10.90
N ALA A 69 -4.85 -2.12 9.72
CA ALA A 69 -3.73 -1.19 9.59
C ALA A 69 -4.15 0.28 9.73
N ASP A 70 -5.42 0.60 9.53
CA ASP A 70 -5.95 1.96 9.65
C ASP A 70 -6.26 2.33 11.11
N THR A 71 -5.22 2.71 11.84
CA THR A 71 -5.37 3.21 13.21
C THR A 71 -5.44 4.74 13.29
N GLU A 72 -5.43 5.43 12.14
CA GLU A 72 -5.26 6.88 12.06
C GLU A 72 -6.36 7.58 11.25
N GLY A 73 -7.29 6.83 10.67
CA GLY A 73 -8.42 7.33 9.89
C GLY A 73 -7.96 7.83 8.51
N ILE A 74 -7.34 6.96 7.72
CA ILE A 74 -6.81 7.33 6.41
C ILE A 74 -7.93 7.72 5.43
N THR A 75 -7.62 8.62 4.49
CA THR A 75 -8.53 8.94 3.39
C THR A 75 -8.36 7.96 2.23
N GLY A 76 -9.34 7.90 1.31
CA GLY A 76 -9.22 7.10 0.09
C GLY A 76 -8.01 7.47 -0.78
N PHE A 77 -7.56 8.73 -0.76
CA PHE A 77 -6.33 9.15 -1.43
C PHE A 77 -5.08 8.55 -0.77
N MET A 78 -5.01 8.57 0.56
CA MET A 78 -3.91 7.99 1.33
C MET A 78 -3.84 6.47 1.14
N TYR A 79 -4.99 5.81 1.07
CA TYR A 79 -5.10 4.40 0.69
C TYR A 79 -4.48 4.14 -0.69
N GLY A 80 -4.87 4.91 -1.71
CA GLY A 80 -4.29 4.79 -3.05
C GLY A 80 -2.78 5.05 -3.08
N ALA A 81 -2.30 6.04 -2.32
CA ALA A 81 -0.87 6.33 -2.18
C ALA A 81 -0.11 5.15 -1.53
N ALA A 82 -0.69 4.52 -0.50
CA ALA A 82 -0.14 3.33 0.14
C ALA A 82 -0.06 2.13 -0.81
N VAL A 83 -1.12 1.87 -1.58
CA VAL A 83 -1.12 0.83 -2.63
C VAL A 83 0.01 1.10 -3.63
N ALA A 84 0.17 2.35 -4.10
CA ALA A 84 1.22 2.71 -5.04
C ALA A 84 2.63 2.51 -4.47
N MET A 85 2.85 2.88 -3.22
CA MET A 85 4.13 2.64 -2.52
C MET A 85 4.43 1.14 -2.45
N LEU A 86 3.49 0.34 -1.92
CA LEU A 86 3.68 -1.10 -1.75
C LEU A 86 3.85 -1.83 -3.09
N ALA A 87 3.04 -1.48 -4.10
CA ALA A 87 3.15 -2.05 -5.45
C ALA A 87 4.55 -1.87 -6.06
N SER A 88 5.23 -0.78 -5.72
CA SER A 88 6.54 -0.44 -6.27
C SER A 88 7.73 -1.10 -5.56
N CYS A 89 7.59 -1.53 -4.30
CA CYS A 89 8.75 -1.95 -3.50
C CYS A 89 8.55 -3.18 -2.60
N TRP A 90 7.32 -3.64 -2.37
CA TRP A 90 7.04 -4.82 -1.54
C TRP A 90 7.14 -6.11 -2.37
N ARG A 91 7.63 -7.21 -1.79
CA ARG A 91 7.69 -8.52 -2.46
C ARG A 91 6.35 -8.97 -3.05
N HIS A 92 5.25 -8.68 -2.36
CA HIS A 92 3.90 -9.02 -2.82
C HIS A 92 3.17 -7.84 -3.49
N GLY A 93 3.90 -6.76 -3.80
CA GLY A 93 3.35 -5.52 -4.33
C GLY A 93 2.54 -5.67 -5.61
N GLU A 94 2.99 -6.50 -6.55
CA GLU A 94 2.25 -6.74 -7.80
C GLU A 94 0.94 -7.51 -7.56
N ALA A 95 0.94 -8.47 -6.63
CA ALA A 95 -0.28 -9.19 -6.25
C ALA A 95 -1.28 -8.23 -5.57
N LEU A 96 -0.79 -7.37 -4.67
CA LEU A 96 -1.59 -6.32 -4.05
C LEU A 96 -2.20 -5.37 -5.07
N ARG A 97 -1.41 -4.91 -6.05
CA ARG A 97 -1.88 -4.02 -7.12
C ARG A 97 -3.03 -4.65 -7.90
N ARG A 98 -2.89 -5.93 -8.27
CA ARG A 98 -3.91 -6.65 -9.03
C ARG A 98 -5.19 -6.84 -8.24
N TRP A 99 -5.07 -7.25 -6.98
CA TRP A 99 -6.19 -7.36 -6.06
C TRP A 99 -6.90 -6.01 -5.91
N HIS A 100 -6.16 -4.94 -5.61
CA HIS A 100 -6.70 -3.60 -5.42
C HIS A 100 -7.49 -3.12 -6.65
N ASN A 101 -6.94 -3.31 -7.85
CA ASN A 101 -7.62 -2.92 -9.08
C ASN A 101 -8.94 -3.65 -9.27
N LEU A 102 -8.99 -4.95 -8.95
CA LEU A 102 -10.21 -5.74 -9.08
C LEU A 102 -11.24 -5.42 -7.99
N ASP A 103 -10.78 -5.13 -6.77
CA ASP A 103 -11.62 -4.75 -5.63
C ASP A 103 -12.21 -3.33 -5.82
N THR A 104 -11.46 -2.45 -6.50
CA THR A 104 -11.82 -1.04 -6.72
C THR A 104 -12.71 -0.84 -7.94
N GLN A 105 -12.71 -1.75 -8.92
CA GLN A 105 -13.44 -1.53 -10.18
C GLN A 105 -14.96 -1.51 -10.00
N LEU A 106 -15.64 -0.79 -10.88
CA LEU A 106 -17.11 -0.79 -10.98
C LEU A 106 -17.59 -1.69 -12.12
N CYS A 107 -16.82 -1.75 -13.20
CA CYS A 107 -17.08 -2.58 -14.37
C CYS A 107 -15.85 -3.45 -14.66
N ASN A 108 -15.00 -3.03 -15.62
CA ASN A 108 -13.81 -3.75 -16.06
C ASN A 108 -12.54 -2.88 -16.11
N GLU A 109 -12.57 -1.71 -15.47
CA GLU A 109 -11.43 -0.80 -15.40
C GLU A 109 -10.24 -1.44 -14.68
N GLY A 110 -10.52 -2.31 -13.69
CA GLY A 110 -9.50 -3.03 -12.93
C GLY A 110 -8.75 -4.03 -13.78
N GLU A 111 -9.47 -4.80 -14.60
CA GLU A 111 -8.89 -5.72 -15.57
C GLU A 111 -7.95 -5.00 -16.56
N LYS A 112 -8.41 -3.89 -17.14
CA LYS A 112 -7.60 -3.06 -18.06
C LYS A 112 -6.40 -2.40 -17.39
N ALA A 113 -6.56 -1.99 -16.13
CA ALA A 113 -5.44 -1.47 -15.33
C ALA A 113 -4.40 -2.57 -15.06
N ASN A 114 -4.84 -3.81 -14.85
CA ASN A 114 -3.96 -4.96 -14.66
C ASN A 114 -3.11 -5.26 -15.90
N GLU A 115 -3.69 -5.22 -17.09
CA GLU A 115 -2.98 -5.39 -18.36
C GLU A 115 -1.88 -4.34 -18.59
N SER A 116 -2.09 -3.11 -18.10
CA SER A 116 -1.20 -1.97 -18.34
C SER A 116 -0.26 -1.64 -17.17
N GLY A 117 -0.30 -2.40 -16.07
CA GLY A 117 0.49 -2.11 -14.88
C GLY A 117 0.01 -0.90 -14.07
N ARG A 118 -1.15 -0.31 -14.42
CA ARG A 118 -1.68 0.88 -13.75
C ARG A 118 -2.36 0.54 -12.41
N ILE A 119 -2.55 1.55 -11.58
CA ILE A 119 -3.24 1.45 -10.30
C ILE A 119 -4.49 2.32 -10.40
N LEU A 120 -5.66 1.77 -10.08
CA LEU A 120 -6.88 2.57 -10.01
C LEU A 120 -6.80 3.54 -8.84
N ASN A 121 -7.42 4.72 -9.00
CA ASN A 121 -7.62 5.63 -7.89
C ASN A 121 -9.12 5.61 -7.55
N PRO A 122 -9.52 5.02 -6.41
CA PRO A 122 -10.92 4.95 -6.00
C PRO A 122 -11.61 6.32 -5.96
N ALA A 123 -10.87 7.37 -5.60
CA ALA A 123 -11.40 8.73 -5.50
C ALA A 123 -11.70 9.39 -6.86
N MET A 124 -11.27 8.78 -7.96
CA MET A 124 -11.44 9.29 -9.33
C MET A 124 -12.43 8.46 -10.15
N LEU A 125 -12.99 7.39 -9.58
CA LEU A 125 -14.01 6.61 -10.25
C LEU A 125 -15.33 7.37 -10.26
N ASN A 126 -15.95 7.48 -11.43
CA ASN A 126 -17.23 8.16 -11.61
C ASN A 126 -18.24 7.17 -12.18
N ILE A 127 -19.41 7.07 -11.55
CA ILE A 127 -20.56 6.38 -12.14
C ILE A 127 -21.20 7.39 -13.07
N GLY A 128 -21.09 7.15 -14.38
CA GLY A 128 -21.76 7.95 -15.40
C GLY A 128 -23.28 7.89 -15.26
#